data_AF-A0A955JAT9-F1
#
_entry.id   AF-A0A955JAT9-F1
#
_cell.length_a   1.000
_cell.length_b   1.000
_cell.length_c   1.000
_cell.angle_alpha   90.00
_cell.angle_beta   90.00
_cell.angle_gamma   90.00
#
_symmetry.space_group_name_H-M   'P 1'
#
loop_
_entity.id
_entity.type
_entity.pdbx_description
1 polymer ?
#
loop_
_entity_poly.entity_id
_entity_poly.type
_entity_poly.pdbx_seq_one_letter_code
_entity_poly.pdbx_strand_id
1 'polypeptide(L)' 'SYDKQLDNGSSRSCTVQVFGLEIMVQHQTWPEKGQRTARWFTREEAAAAVAEPELAAIIRNLR' A
#
# COMPACT_ATOMS: atom_id res chain seq x y z
N SER A 1 3.92 -4.37 -12.65
CA SER A 1 5.23 -4.11 -12.03
C SER A 1 5.31 -2.64 -11.70
N TYR A 2 6.00 -2.27 -10.61
CA TYR A 2 6.09 -0.87 -10.18
C TYR A 2 7.54 -0.38 -10.16
N ASP A 3 7.73 0.93 -10.31
CA ASP A 3 9.04 1.56 -10.23
C ASP A 3 9.33 1.96 -8.79
N LYS A 4 10.19 1.17 -8.13
CA LYS A 4 10.65 1.44 -6.78
C LYS A 4 11.68 2.57 -6.80
N GLN A 5 11.37 3.68 -6.16
CA GLN A 5 12.37 4.71 -5.86
C GLN A 5 13.37 4.19 -4.82
N LEU A 6 14.65 4.39 -5.11
CA LEU A 6 15.79 4.10 -4.25
C LEU A 6 16.27 5.37 -3.57
N ASP A 7 17.01 5.23 -2.48
CA ASP A 7 17.47 6.35 -1.64
C ASP A 7 18.37 7.35 -2.39
N ASN A 8 18.99 6.93 -3.50
CA ASN A 8 19.80 7.77 -4.38
C ASN A 8 18.98 8.53 -5.44
N GLY A 9 17.65 8.47 -5.38
CA GLY A 9 16.74 9.12 -6.32
C GLY A 9 16.54 8.39 -7.65
N SER A 10 17.21 7.26 -7.88
CA SER A 10 16.97 6.41 -9.04
C SER A 10 15.74 5.51 -8.84
N SER A 11 15.15 5.04 -9.93
CA SER A 11 14.04 4.08 -9.89
C SER A 11 14.45 2.73 -10.47
N ARG A 12 13.94 1.65 -9.89
CA ARG A 12 14.13 0.29 -10.38
C ARG A 12 12.77 -0.39 -10.60
N SER A 13 12.58 -0.94 -11.79
CA SER A 13 11.38 -1.75 -12.06
C SER A 13 11.41 -3.02 -11.22
N CYS A 14 10.34 -3.24 -10.46
CA CYS A 14 10.19 -4.35 -9.55
C CYS A 14 8.86 -5.08 -9.77
N THR A 15 8.93 -6.41 -9.77
CA THR A 15 7.76 -7.28 -9.67
C THR A 15 7.53 -7.62 -8.21
N VAL A 16 6.30 -7.43 -7.74
CA VAL A 16 5.91 -7.72 -6.36
C VAL A 16 4.68 -8.62 -6.33
N GLN A 17 4.53 -9.34 -5.23
CA GLN A 17 3.31 -10.07 -4.91
C GLN A 17 2.54 -9.28 -3.86
N VAL A 18 1.23 -9.15 -4.07
CA VAL A 18 0.33 -8.44 -3.16
C VAL A 18 -0.51 -9.47 -2.40
N PHE A 19 -0.54 -9.34 -1.08
CA PHE A 19 -1.31 -10.21 -0.19
C PHE A 19 -2.33 -9.37 0.58
N GLY A 20 -3.58 -9.83 0.62
CA GLY A 20 -4.59 -9.25 1.52
C GLY A 20 -4.28 -9.62 2.97
N LEU A 21 -4.40 -8.66 3.87
CA LEU A 21 -4.25 -8.87 5.30
C LEU A 21 -5.50 -8.36 6.02
N GLU A 22 -6.24 -9.27 6.63
CA GLU A 22 -7.35 -8.93 7.50
C GLU A 22 -6.83 -8.60 8.90
N ILE A 23 -7.11 -7.39 9.38
CA ILE A 23 -6.62 -6.90 10.67
C ILE A 23 -7.81 -6.68 11.60
N MET A 24 -7.82 -7.40 12.72
CA MET A 24 -8.80 -7.17 13.80
C MET A 24 -8.28 -6.25 14.90
N VAL A 25 -6.97 -6.22 15.13
CA VAL A 25 -6.33 -5.42 16.19
C VAL A 25 -5.00 -4.86 15.68
N GLN A 26 -4.77 -3.57 15.96
CA GLN A 26 -3.48 -2.93 15.79
C GLN A 26 -2.87 -2.68 17.18
N HIS A 27 -1.64 -3.14 17.40
CA HIS A 27 -0.94 -2.91 18.66
C HIS A 27 -0.72 -1.42 18.92
N GLN A 28 -0.63 -1.00 20.19
CA GLN A 28 -0.37 0.41 20.51
C GLN A 28 1.06 0.86 20.18
N THR A 29 2.02 -0.06 20.10
CA THR A 29 3.44 0.22 19.83
C THR A 29 3.98 -0.83 18.87
N TRP A 30 4.64 -0.39 17.80
CA TRP A 30 5.32 -1.23 16.81
C TRP A 30 6.46 -0.43 16.15
N PRO A 31 7.48 -1.07 15.54
CA PRO A 31 8.70 -0.39 15.08
C PRO A 31 8.46 0.74 14.07
N GLU A 32 7.47 0.59 13.19
CA GLU A 32 7.14 1.53 12.12
C GLU A 32 6.10 2.58 12.55
N LYS A 33 5.68 2.58 13.82
CA LYS A 33 4.67 3.53 14.31
C LYS A 33 5.13 4.96 14.07
N GLY A 34 4.28 5.75 13.41
CA GLY A 34 4.55 7.16 13.11
C GLY A 34 5.37 7.41 11.85
N GLN A 35 5.88 6.38 11.17
CA GLN A 35 6.54 6.57 9.87
C GLN A 35 5.54 6.88 8.74
N ARG A 36 4.27 6.57 8.96
CA ARG A 36 3.16 6.79 8.01
C ARG A 36 1.90 7.20 8.75
N THR A 37 1.08 8.02 8.10
CA THR A 37 -0.27 8.34 8.55
C THR A 37 -1.22 7.24 8.08
N ALA A 38 -1.68 6.41 9.01
CA ALA A 38 -2.70 5.41 8.73
C ALA A 38 -4.09 6.05 8.71
N ARG A 39 -4.93 5.63 7.75
CA ARG A 39 -6.32 6.07 7.62
C ARG A 39 -7.16 4.89 7.19
N TRP A 40 -8.40 4.84 7.69
CA TRP A 40 -9.42 3.95 7.16
C TRP A 40 -10.05 4.61 5.93
N PHE A 41 -10.34 3.80 4.92
CA PHE A 41 -10.89 4.22 3.64
C PHE A 41 -12.01 3.27 3.23
N THR A 42 -12.95 3.78 2.46
CA THR A 42 -13.75 2.92 1.57
C THR A 42 -12.86 2.31 0.49
N ARG A 43 -13.32 1.26 -0.19
CA ARG A 43 -12.54 0.59 -1.23
C ARG A 43 -12.22 1.54 -2.38
N GLU A 44 -13.18 2.38 -2.76
CA GLU A 44 -13.08 3.37 -3.82
C GLU A 44 -12.07 4.47 -3.48
N GLU A 45 -12.11 4.99 -2.26
CA GLU A 45 -11.15 6.01 -1.79
C GLU A 45 -9.73 5.44 -1.71
N ALA A 46 -9.57 4.22 -1.18
CA ALA A 46 -8.27 3.56 -1.12
C ALA A 46 -7.66 3.36 -2.51
N ALA A 47 -8.48 2.92 -3.48
CA ALA A 47 -8.04 2.73 -4.86
C ALA A 47 -7.72 4.05 -5.58
N ALA A 48 -8.34 5.17 -5.18
CA ALA A 48 -8.02 6.49 -5.70
C ALA A 48 -6.76 7.10 -5.07
N ALA A 49 -6.37 6.65 -3.88
CA ALA A 49 -5.21 7.16 -3.15
C ALA A 49 -3.86 6.57 -3.59
N VAL A 50 -3.85 5.52 -4.41
CA VAL A 50 -2.63 4.89 -4.95
C VAL A 50 -2.33 5.39 -6.36
N ALA A 51 -1.04 5.52 -6.70
CA ALA A 51 -0.62 6.00 -8.01
C ALA A 51 -0.66 4.90 -9.08
N GLU A 52 -0.47 3.65 -8.67
CA GLU A 52 -0.34 2.49 -9.55
C GLU A 52 -1.73 1.97 -9.98
N PRO A 53 -2.10 2.04 -11.28
CA PRO A 53 -3.43 1.61 -11.74
C PRO A 53 -3.71 0.13 -11.48
N GLU A 54 -2.69 -0.72 -11.57
CA GLU A 54 -2.78 -2.15 -11.28
C GLU A 54 -3.08 -2.43 -9.80
N LEU A 55 -2.45 -1.69 -8.88
CA LEU A 55 -2.75 -1.80 -7.44
C LEU A 55 -4.15 -1.27 -7.12
N ALA A 56 -4.54 -0.15 -7.73
CA ALA A 56 -5.90 0.38 -7.59
C ALA A 56 -6.95 -0.65 -8.02
N ALA A 57 -6.71 -1.38 -9.11
CA ALA A 57 -7.59 -2.44 -9.57
C ALA A 57 -7.65 -3.63 -8.60
N ILE A 58 -6.52 -4.03 -7.99
CA ILE A 58 -6.51 -5.05 -6.94
C ILE A 58 -7.36 -4.58 -5.75
N ILE A 59 -7.18 -3.34 -5.28
CA ILE A 59 -7.89 -2.80 -4.13
C ILE A 59 -9.41 -2.76 -4.37
N ARG A 60 -9.88 -2.28 -5.53
CA ARG A 60 -11.31 -2.26 -5.87
C ARG A 60 -11.96 -3.65 -5.82
N ASN A 61 -11.19 -4.67 -6.18
CA ASN A 61 -11.68 -6.04 -6.33
C ASN A 61 -11.30 -6.96 -5.16
N LEU A 62 -10.70 -6.43 -4.09
CA LEU A 62 -10.48 -7.19 -2.85
C LEU A 62 -11.82 -7.76 -2.38
N ARG A 63 -11.87 -9.05 -2.09
CA ARG A 63 -13.08 -9.69 -1.57
C ARG A 63 -13.06 -9.64 -0.06
#